data_AF-A0A7X8QV51-F1
#
_entry.id   AF-A0A7X8QV51-F1
#
_cell.length_a   1.000
_cell.length_b   1.000
_cell.length_c   1.000
_cell.angle_alpha   90.00
_cell.angle_beta   90.00
_cell.angle_gamma   90.00
#
_symmetry.space_group_name_H-M   'P 1'
#
loop_
_entity.id
_entity.type
_entity.pdbx_description
1 polymer ?
#
loop_
_entity_poly.entity_id
_entity_poly.type
_entity_poly.pdbx_seq_one_letter_code
_entity_poly.pdbx_strand_id
1 'polypeptide(L)'
;MNKLKTEFEELEQHLLEDEKPSLYLRDLAQNRWFMDSYPFSLLGDLKEVEQSPVHHPEGSVWEHTLMVVDLAAEGKGLSQDPRVFMWSALLHDLGKAHTTRIRRGKITAYDHDKHGAVLAAAFLREFIDEDEFIKKVSQMVRWHMQILFVVKKLPFVQLDKMLQEVAPGEIALLSLCDRLGRGEMDEAARLKELENMKYFISCCQKYQREMAFT
;
A
#
# COMPACT_ATOMS: atom_id res chain seq x y z
N MET A 1 -28.96 3.04 -10.21
CA MET A 1 -27.66 2.64 -9.65
C MET A 1 -26.81 3.90 -9.51
N ASN A 2 -26.17 4.14 -8.36
CA ASN A 2 -25.30 5.30 -8.17
C ASN A 2 -24.12 5.17 -9.16
N LYS A 3 -23.86 6.17 -10.01
CA LYS A 3 -22.77 6.12 -11.00
C LYS A 3 -21.45 5.65 -10.37
N LEU A 4 -21.11 6.21 -9.21
CA LEU A 4 -19.86 5.86 -8.51
C LEU A 4 -19.81 4.41 -8.05
N LYS A 5 -20.96 3.79 -7.77
CA LYS A 5 -21.02 2.36 -7.44
C LYS A 5 -20.66 1.49 -8.64
N THR A 6 -21.13 1.86 -9.84
CA THR A 6 -20.76 1.14 -11.07
C THR A 6 -19.28 1.28 -11.38
N GLU A 7 -18.72 2.49 -11.26
CA GLU A 7 -17.27 2.72 -11.42
C GLU A 7 -16.45 1.94 -10.39
N PHE A 8 -16.96 1.79 -9.16
CA PHE A 8 -16.33 0.97 -8.14
C PHE A 8 -16.34 -0.52 -8.48
N GLU A 9 -17.47 -1.05 -8.97
CA GLU A 9 -17.60 -2.45 -9.38
C GLU A 9 -16.65 -2.77 -10.55
N GLU A 10 -16.54 -1.87 -11.54
CA GLU A 10 -15.57 -2.00 -12.64
C GLU A 10 -14.12 -1.91 -12.14
N LEU A 11 -13.82 -0.95 -11.26
CA LEU A 11 -12.51 -0.84 -10.62
C LEU A 11 -12.13 -2.13 -9.90
N GLU A 12 -13.03 -2.70 -9.11
CA GLU A 12 -12.76 -3.94 -8.39
C GLU A 12 -12.46 -5.09 -9.36
N GLN A 13 -13.23 -5.22 -10.43
CA GLN A 13 -13.00 -6.24 -11.44
C GLN A 13 -11.59 -6.09 -12.06
N HIS A 14 -11.26 -4.91 -12.57
CA HIS A 14 -9.95 -4.67 -13.19
C HIS A 14 -8.79 -4.83 -12.20
N LEU A 15 -8.98 -4.40 -10.94
CA LEU A 15 -7.99 -4.57 -9.88
C LEU A 15 -7.70 -6.05 -9.60
N LEU A 16 -8.72 -6.92 -9.66
CA LEU A 16 -8.60 -8.33 -9.30
C LEU A 16 -8.26 -9.24 -10.48
N GLU A 17 -8.65 -8.89 -11.70
CA GLU A 17 -8.58 -9.78 -12.86
C GLU A 17 -7.45 -9.43 -13.83
N ASP A 18 -7.10 -8.14 -13.98
CA ASP A 18 -6.11 -7.74 -14.97
C ASP A 18 -4.69 -8.15 -14.57
N GLU A 19 -3.86 -8.44 -15.58
CA GLU A 19 -2.40 -8.59 -15.42
C GLU A 19 -1.72 -7.25 -15.13
N LYS A 20 -2.27 -6.15 -15.66
CA LYS A 20 -1.78 -4.77 -15.47
C LYS A 20 -2.92 -3.82 -15.14
N PRO A 21 -3.45 -3.84 -13.90
CA PRO A 21 -4.55 -2.96 -13.50
C PRO A 21 -4.21 -1.47 -13.65
N SER A 22 -2.92 -1.11 -13.67
CA SER A 22 -2.49 0.28 -13.88
C SER A 22 -3.01 0.90 -15.18
N LEU A 23 -3.23 0.09 -16.23
CA LEU A 23 -3.72 0.60 -17.52
C LEU A 23 -5.16 1.12 -17.38
N TYR A 24 -6.04 0.34 -16.74
CA TYR A 24 -7.40 0.77 -16.45
C TYR A 24 -7.41 1.96 -15.47
N LEU A 25 -6.63 1.90 -14.39
CA LEU A 25 -6.54 2.98 -13.40
C LEU A 25 -6.08 4.31 -14.03
N ARG A 26 -5.15 4.27 -15.00
CA ARG A 26 -4.73 5.48 -15.74
C ARG A 26 -5.88 6.06 -16.56
N ASP A 27 -6.63 5.23 -17.26
CA ASP A 27 -7.78 5.67 -18.06
C ASP A 27 -8.88 6.26 -17.16
N LEU A 28 -9.23 5.55 -16.07
CA LEU A 28 -10.17 6.01 -15.06
C LEU A 28 -9.78 7.39 -14.52
N ALA A 29 -8.50 7.59 -14.19
CA ALA A 29 -7.97 8.83 -13.64
C ALA A 29 -7.90 10.02 -14.64
N GLN A 30 -8.21 9.82 -15.92
CA GLN A 30 -8.40 10.91 -16.90
C GLN A 30 -9.76 11.58 -16.75
N ASN A 31 -10.73 10.88 -16.15
CA ASN A 31 -12.04 11.44 -15.93
C ASN A 31 -11.99 12.56 -14.90
N ARG A 32 -12.52 13.73 -15.25
CA ARG A 32 -12.55 14.89 -14.35
C ARG A 32 -13.19 14.57 -12.99
N TRP A 33 -14.25 13.77 -12.98
CA TRP A 33 -14.97 13.41 -11.77
C TRP A 33 -14.12 12.59 -10.78
N PHE A 34 -13.05 11.91 -11.23
CA PHE A 34 -12.17 11.11 -10.39
C PHE A 34 -11.48 11.95 -9.32
N MET A 35 -11.15 13.22 -9.63
CA MET A 35 -10.55 14.15 -8.66
C MET A 35 -11.61 14.92 -7.86
N ASP A 36 -12.80 15.12 -8.42
CA ASP A 36 -13.81 16.01 -7.85
C ASP A 36 -14.86 15.27 -6.98
N SER A 37 -14.96 13.94 -7.08
CA SER A 37 -16.06 13.16 -6.48
C SER A 37 -15.57 12.22 -5.38
N TYR A 38 -15.96 12.49 -4.14
CA TYR A 38 -15.73 11.57 -3.03
C TYR A 38 -16.52 10.25 -3.26
N PRO A 39 -15.94 9.07 -2.95
CA PRO A 39 -14.62 8.87 -2.34
C PRO A 39 -13.45 8.74 -3.33
N PHE A 40 -13.69 8.68 -4.65
CA PHE A 40 -12.63 8.58 -5.67
C PHE A 40 -11.62 9.73 -5.63
N SER A 41 -12.06 10.92 -5.20
CA SER A 41 -11.18 12.07 -4.98
C SER A 41 -10.00 11.75 -4.05
N LEU A 42 -10.15 10.80 -3.10
CA LEU A 42 -9.05 10.36 -2.24
C LEU A 42 -7.90 9.74 -3.05
N LEU A 43 -8.20 8.97 -4.09
CA LEU A 43 -7.20 8.44 -5.04
C LEU A 43 -6.72 9.54 -5.98
N GLY A 44 -7.65 10.39 -6.45
CA GLY A 44 -7.34 11.55 -7.28
C GLY A 44 -6.30 12.48 -6.68
N ASP A 45 -6.37 12.74 -5.37
CA ASP A 45 -5.44 13.58 -4.64
C ASP A 45 -3.99 13.09 -4.74
N LEU A 46 -3.75 11.77 -4.88
CA LEU A 46 -2.41 11.19 -4.96
C LEU A 46 -1.63 11.63 -6.21
N LYS A 47 -2.34 12.09 -7.25
CA LYS A 47 -1.72 12.58 -8.49
C LYS A 47 -0.87 13.83 -8.25
N GLU A 48 -1.31 14.67 -7.32
CA GLU A 48 -0.68 15.96 -7.00
C GLU A 48 0.36 15.86 -5.88
N VAL A 49 0.51 14.66 -5.27
CA VAL A 49 1.47 14.46 -4.18
C VAL A 49 2.84 14.11 -4.75
N GLU A 50 3.71 15.12 -4.78
CA GLU A 50 5.12 14.92 -5.12
C GLU A 50 5.84 14.03 -4.10
N GLN A 51 6.79 13.23 -4.59
CA GLN A 51 7.68 12.43 -3.76
C GLN A 51 9.14 12.84 -3.97
N SER A 52 10.02 12.38 -3.08
CA SER A 52 11.46 12.63 -3.20
C SER A 52 12.03 11.90 -4.43
N PRO A 53 12.58 12.60 -5.44
CA PRO A 53 13.08 11.95 -6.67
C PRO A 53 14.27 11.00 -6.42
N VAL A 54 14.97 11.15 -5.29
CA VAL A 54 16.03 10.23 -4.85
C VAL A 54 15.49 8.86 -4.44
N HIS A 55 14.27 8.81 -3.91
CA HIS A 55 13.66 7.59 -3.37
C HIS A 55 12.49 7.08 -4.22
N HIS A 56 11.93 7.98 -5.02
CA HIS A 56 10.75 7.81 -5.86
C HIS A 56 11.00 8.49 -7.22
N PRO A 57 11.94 7.96 -8.03
CA PRO A 57 12.24 8.52 -9.35
C PRO A 57 11.05 8.44 -10.32
N GLU A 58 10.06 7.59 -10.04
CA GLU A 58 8.82 7.42 -10.79
C GLU A 58 7.87 8.62 -10.71
N GLY A 59 8.05 9.51 -9.75
CA GLY A 59 7.28 10.75 -9.63
C GLY A 59 6.27 10.75 -8.48
N SER A 60 5.01 11.03 -8.79
CA SER A 60 3.97 11.24 -7.77
C SER A 60 3.60 9.96 -7.03
N VAL A 61 2.87 10.09 -5.92
CA VAL A 61 2.33 8.95 -5.18
C VAL A 61 1.40 8.11 -6.05
N TRP A 62 0.67 8.73 -6.97
CA TRP A 62 -0.17 8.01 -7.93
C TRP A 62 0.66 7.11 -8.86
N GLU A 63 1.71 7.65 -9.49
CA GLU A 63 2.55 6.86 -10.40
C GLU A 63 3.24 5.69 -9.69
N HIS A 64 3.68 5.92 -8.45
CA HIS A 64 4.17 4.85 -7.56
C HIS A 64 3.11 3.78 -7.31
N THR A 65 1.91 4.20 -6.88
CA THR A 65 0.79 3.27 -6.59
C THR A 65 0.45 2.40 -7.79
N LEU A 66 0.45 2.97 -9.00
CA LEU A 66 0.21 2.22 -10.23
C LEU A 66 1.27 1.11 -10.46
N MET A 67 2.55 1.41 -10.24
CA MET A 67 3.62 0.40 -10.36
C MET A 67 3.49 -0.68 -9.29
N VAL A 68 3.12 -0.32 -8.06
CA VAL A 68 2.92 -1.27 -6.96
C VAL A 68 1.75 -2.20 -7.24
N VAL A 69 0.64 -1.68 -7.78
CA VAL A 69 -0.55 -2.49 -8.11
C VAL A 69 -0.27 -3.51 -9.22
N ASP A 70 0.50 -3.15 -10.24
CA ASP A 70 0.90 -4.12 -11.28
C ASP A 70 1.75 -5.26 -10.70
N LEU A 71 2.75 -4.93 -9.87
CA LEU A 71 3.56 -5.95 -9.19
C LEU A 71 2.74 -6.80 -8.21
N ALA A 72 1.75 -6.19 -7.54
CA ALA A 72 0.82 -6.91 -6.70
C ALA A 72 -0.03 -7.88 -7.53
N ALA A 73 -0.47 -7.49 -8.73
CA ALA A 73 -1.23 -8.36 -9.63
C ALA A 73 -0.44 -9.60 -10.04
N GLU A 74 0.87 -9.45 -10.32
CA GLU A 74 1.78 -10.56 -10.59
C GLU A 74 1.97 -11.48 -9.36
N GLY A 75 2.06 -10.90 -8.17
CA GLY A 75 2.34 -11.60 -6.91
C GLY A 75 1.12 -12.09 -6.13
N LYS A 76 -0.11 -11.73 -6.52
CA LYS A 76 -1.32 -11.93 -5.71
C LYS A 76 -1.59 -13.39 -5.34
N GLY A 77 -1.15 -14.34 -6.17
CA GLY A 77 -1.25 -15.78 -5.89
C GLY A 77 -0.42 -16.27 -4.70
N LEU A 78 0.52 -15.45 -4.21
CA LEU A 78 1.31 -15.73 -2.99
C LEU A 78 0.62 -15.25 -1.71
N SER A 79 -0.39 -14.38 -1.83
CA SER A 79 -1.17 -13.88 -0.69
C SER A 79 -2.17 -14.94 -0.23
N GLN A 80 -2.42 -14.95 1.08
CA GLN A 80 -3.48 -15.76 1.69
C GLN A 80 -4.89 -15.23 1.39
N ASP A 81 -5.00 -13.94 1.03
CA ASP A 81 -6.25 -13.25 0.73
C ASP A 81 -6.01 -12.25 -0.43
N PRO A 82 -6.01 -12.71 -1.69
CA PRO A 82 -5.65 -11.88 -2.84
C PRO A 82 -6.50 -10.61 -2.97
N ARG A 83 -7.79 -10.65 -2.59
CA ARG A 83 -8.67 -9.48 -2.64
C ARG A 83 -8.21 -8.40 -1.66
N VAL A 84 -7.94 -8.79 -0.41
CA VAL A 84 -7.39 -7.87 0.60
C VAL A 84 -6.04 -7.32 0.15
N PHE A 85 -5.17 -8.18 -0.37
CA PHE A 85 -3.84 -7.80 -0.81
C PHE A 85 -3.86 -6.76 -1.94
N MET A 86 -4.66 -6.98 -2.99
CA MET A 86 -4.76 -6.05 -4.12
C MET A 86 -5.34 -4.69 -3.71
N TRP A 87 -6.38 -4.67 -2.89
CA TRP A 87 -6.93 -3.43 -2.34
C TRP A 87 -5.94 -2.72 -1.42
N SER A 88 -5.15 -3.47 -0.65
CA SER A 88 -4.09 -2.89 0.19
C SER A 88 -2.99 -2.25 -0.66
N ALA A 89 -2.62 -2.84 -1.80
CA ALA A 89 -1.65 -2.26 -2.74
C ALA A 89 -2.12 -0.91 -3.31
N LEU A 90 -3.39 -0.83 -3.73
CA LEU A 90 -3.97 0.42 -4.24
C LEU A 90 -4.07 1.52 -3.17
N LEU A 91 -4.30 1.16 -1.90
CA LEU A 91 -4.60 2.11 -0.83
C LEU A 91 -3.43 2.37 0.14
N HIS A 92 -2.29 1.67 0.01
CA HIS A 92 -1.21 1.69 1.01
C HIS A 92 -0.72 3.09 1.37
N ASP A 93 -0.67 3.99 0.38
CA ASP A 93 -0.09 5.32 0.50
C ASP A 93 -1.13 6.45 0.55
N LEU A 94 -2.41 6.14 0.71
CA LEU A 94 -3.50 7.13 0.68
C LEU A 94 -3.30 8.27 1.68
N GLY A 95 -2.67 7.97 2.82
CA GLY A 95 -2.35 8.97 3.85
C GLY A 95 -1.34 10.03 3.43
N LYS A 96 -0.55 9.81 2.35
CA LYS A 96 0.45 10.78 1.89
C LYS A 96 -0.18 12.08 1.40
N ALA A 97 -1.39 12.05 0.83
CA ALA A 97 -2.13 13.26 0.43
C ALA A 97 -2.26 14.27 1.57
N HIS A 98 -2.52 13.79 2.78
CA HIS A 98 -2.78 14.66 3.93
C HIS A 98 -1.55 14.95 4.78
N THR A 99 -0.50 14.13 4.67
CA THR A 99 0.66 14.16 5.59
C THR A 99 1.98 14.60 4.95
N THR A 100 2.05 14.65 3.61
CA THR A 100 3.24 15.10 2.88
C THR A 100 3.49 16.58 3.11
N ARG A 101 4.72 16.93 3.54
CA ARG A 101 5.17 18.30 3.72
C ARG A 101 6.63 18.44 3.31
N ILE A 102 7.00 19.64 2.85
CA ILE A 102 8.40 20.04 2.67
C ILE A 102 8.94 20.54 4.00
N ARG A 103 9.98 19.88 4.52
CA ARG A 103 10.67 20.23 5.77
C ARG A 103 12.16 20.34 5.49
N ARG A 104 12.72 21.55 5.63
CA ARG A 104 14.16 21.82 5.36
C ARG A 104 14.62 21.31 3.99
N GLY A 105 13.80 21.54 2.95
CA GLY A 105 14.09 21.09 1.58
C GLY A 105 13.88 19.60 1.32
N LYS A 106 13.39 18.82 2.30
CA LYS A 106 13.08 17.39 2.13
C LYS A 106 11.57 17.16 2.15
N ILE A 107 11.07 16.39 1.20
CA ILE A 107 9.68 15.92 1.17
C ILE A 107 9.55 14.77 2.18
N THR A 108 8.57 14.87 3.08
CA THR A 108 8.35 13.90 4.17
C THR A 108 6.87 13.69 4.42
N ALA A 109 6.44 12.43 4.61
CA ALA A 109 5.06 12.05 4.92
C ALA A 109 5.03 11.26 6.24
N TYR A 110 5.05 11.95 7.37
CA TYR A 110 5.04 11.30 8.69
C TYR A 110 3.62 10.81 9.03
N ASP A 111 3.54 9.63 9.66
CA ASP A 111 2.29 8.96 10.06
C ASP A 111 1.30 8.68 8.91
N HIS A 112 1.76 8.68 7.65
CA HIS A 112 0.91 8.39 6.49
C HIS A 112 0.33 6.97 6.54
N ASP A 113 1.01 6.03 7.17
CA ASP A 113 0.54 4.66 7.43
C ASP A 113 -0.72 4.66 8.32
N LYS A 114 -0.71 5.45 9.39
CA LYS A 114 -1.85 5.59 10.31
C LYS A 114 -3.02 6.32 9.67
N HIS A 115 -2.75 7.45 9.03
CA HIS A 115 -3.78 8.23 8.33
C HIS A 115 -4.36 7.45 7.14
N GLY A 116 -3.50 6.75 6.39
CA GLY A 116 -3.88 5.92 5.26
C GLY A 116 -4.85 4.81 5.66
N ALA A 117 -4.62 4.16 6.80
CA ALA A 117 -5.53 3.12 7.29
C ALA A 117 -6.96 3.64 7.53
N VAL A 118 -7.10 4.86 8.08
CA VAL A 118 -8.40 5.49 8.30
C VAL A 118 -9.07 5.85 6.97
N LEU A 119 -8.31 6.40 6.03
CA LEU A 119 -8.81 6.78 4.70
C LEU A 119 -9.18 5.55 3.86
N ALA A 120 -8.41 4.48 3.92
CA ALA A 120 -8.71 3.21 3.24
C ALA A 120 -10.03 2.64 3.74
N ALA A 121 -10.25 2.64 5.07
CA ALA A 121 -11.51 2.22 5.66
C ALA A 121 -12.69 3.11 5.21
N ALA A 122 -12.49 4.43 5.17
CA ALA A 122 -13.50 5.37 4.72
C ALA A 122 -13.86 5.16 3.25
N PHE A 123 -12.87 5.02 2.38
CA PHE A 123 -13.07 4.76 0.95
C PHE A 123 -13.91 3.49 0.71
N LEU A 124 -13.54 2.37 1.34
CA LEU A 124 -14.21 1.09 1.12
C LEU A 124 -15.63 1.06 1.69
N ARG A 125 -15.89 1.72 2.83
CA ARG A 125 -17.22 1.77 3.46
C ARG A 125 -18.29 2.47 2.62
N GLU A 126 -17.91 3.29 1.65
CA GLU A 126 -18.88 3.90 0.73
C GLU A 126 -19.49 2.87 -0.24
N PHE A 127 -18.86 1.70 -0.40
CA PHE A 127 -19.22 0.72 -1.42
C PHE A 127 -19.40 -0.71 -0.91
N ILE A 128 -18.70 -1.08 0.17
CA ILE A 128 -18.64 -2.44 0.72
C ILE A 128 -19.21 -2.46 2.14
N ASP A 129 -20.07 -3.45 2.44
CA ASP A 129 -20.65 -3.70 3.77
C ASP A 129 -19.98 -4.90 4.51
N GLU A 130 -18.80 -5.33 4.05
CA GLU A 130 -18.00 -6.42 4.62
C GLU A 130 -16.97 -5.89 5.63
N ASP A 131 -17.39 -5.71 6.89
CA ASP A 131 -16.54 -5.11 7.94
C ASP A 131 -15.18 -5.81 8.12
N GLU A 132 -15.15 -7.15 8.08
CA GLU A 132 -13.89 -7.90 8.23
C GLU A 132 -12.94 -7.68 7.04
N PHE A 133 -13.47 -7.54 5.82
CA PHE A 133 -12.66 -7.21 4.65
C PHE A 133 -12.04 -5.82 4.79
N ILE A 134 -12.87 -4.82 5.13
CA ILE A 134 -12.43 -3.43 5.32
C ILE A 134 -11.38 -3.33 6.42
N LYS A 135 -11.60 -4.03 7.52
CA LYS A 135 -10.66 -4.12 8.64
C LYS A 135 -9.31 -4.70 8.20
N LYS A 136 -9.31 -5.83 7.50
CA LYS A 136 -8.07 -6.46 7.00
C LYS A 136 -7.29 -5.53 6.07
N VAL A 137 -7.95 -4.88 5.10
CA VAL A 137 -7.29 -3.90 4.22
C VAL A 137 -6.71 -2.74 5.03
N SER A 138 -7.50 -2.18 5.96
CA SER A 138 -7.05 -1.08 6.81
C SER A 138 -5.83 -1.46 7.66
N GLN A 139 -5.75 -2.70 8.15
CA GLN A 139 -4.62 -3.21 8.91
C GLN A 139 -3.38 -3.41 8.03
N MET A 140 -3.54 -3.94 6.81
CA MET A 140 -2.45 -4.02 5.84
C MET A 140 -1.86 -2.63 5.53
N VAL A 141 -2.72 -1.65 5.23
CA VAL A 141 -2.32 -0.25 5.02
C VAL A 141 -1.67 0.33 6.28
N ARG A 142 -2.21 0.06 7.46
CA ARG A 142 -1.66 0.54 8.74
C ARG A 142 -0.22 0.08 8.97
N TRP A 143 0.11 -1.15 8.56
CA TRP A 143 1.37 -1.80 8.93
C TRP A 143 2.39 -1.91 7.81
N HIS A 144 2.08 -1.43 6.60
CA HIS A 144 2.95 -1.58 5.43
C HIS A 144 4.39 -1.04 5.63
N MET A 145 4.58 -0.03 6.48
CA MET A 145 5.89 0.55 6.80
C MET A 145 6.75 -0.23 7.81
N GLN A 146 6.21 -1.25 8.48
CA GLN A 146 6.89 -1.90 9.61
C GLN A 146 8.20 -2.60 9.22
N ILE A 147 8.25 -3.20 8.04
CA ILE A 147 9.48 -3.78 7.49
C ILE A 147 10.58 -2.74 7.29
N LEU A 148 10.26 -1.56 6.76
CA LEU A 148 11.24 -0.48 6.66
C LEU A 148 11.77 -0.11 8.06
N PHE A 149 10.88 -0.02 9.05
CA PHE A 149 11.25 0.34 10.41
C PHE A 149 12.18 -0.72 11.03
N VAL A 150 11.90 -2.01 10.82
CA VAL A 150 12.74 -3.12 11.30
C VAL A 150 14.11 -3.10 10.61
N VAL A 151 14.14 -3.06 9.28
CA VAL A 151 15.36 -3.13 8.47
C VAL A 151 16.29 -1.95 8.77
N LYS A 152 15.72 -0.74 8.92
CA LYS A 152 16.46 0.47 9.24
C LYS A 152 16.68 0.69 10.74
N LYS A 153 16.21 -0.23 11.59
CA LYS A 153 16.29 -0.15 13.06
C LYS A 153 15.74 1.16 13.63
N LEU A 154 14.61 1.62 13.08
CA LEU A 154 13.95 2.84 13.51
C LEU A 154 13.16 2.60 14.81
N PRO A 155 12.96 3.62 15.66
CA PRO A 155 12.26 3.47 16.94
C PRO A 155 10.73 3.28 16.80
N PHE A 156 10.20 3.23 15.58
CA PHE A 156 8.76 3.15 15.29
C PHE A 156 8.22 1.73 15.11
N VAL A 157 9.09 0.73 15.30
CA VAL A 157 8.74 -0.70 15.20
C VAL A 157 7.71 -1.08 16.26
N GLN A 158 6.62 -1.73 15.82
CA GLN A 158 5.53 -2.22 16.65
C GLN A 158 5.14 -3.64 16.22
N LEU A 159 6.09 -4.58 16.33
CA LEU A 159 5.88 -5.98 15.92
C LEU A 159 4.77 -6.65 16.72
N ASP A 160 4.68 -6.37 18.01
CA ASP A 160 3.67 -6.91 18.92
C ASP A 160 2.24 -6.69 18.41
N LYS A 161 1.92 -5.45 18.06
CA LYS A 161 0.59 -5.06 17.58
C LYS A 161 0.35 -5.52 16.16
N MET A 162 1.33 -5.35 15.28
CA MET A 162 1.21 -5.79 13.89
C MET A 162 0.93 -7.29 13.81
N LEU A 163 1.66 -8.12 14.58
CA LEU A 163 1.54 -9.57 14.53
C LEU A 163 0.21 -10.11 15.10
N GLN A 164 -0.51 -9.31 15.88
CA GLN A 164 -1.87 -9.64 16.33
C GLN A 164 -2.93 -9.40 15.23
N GLU A 165 -2.59 -8.60 14.22
CA GLU A 165 -3.53 -8.11 13.22
C GLU A 165 -3.26 -8.67 11.82
N VAL A 166 -2.00 -8.86 11.44
CA VAL A 166 -1.60 -9.24 10.09
C VAL A 166 -0.49 -10.29 10.10
N ALA A 167 -0.60 -11.28 9.21
CA ALA A 167 0.44 -12.26 9.01
C ALA A 167 1.72 -11.58 8.45
N PRO A 168 2.92 -11.90 8.97
CA PRO A 168 4.18 -11.31 8.50
C PRO A 168 4.40 -11.42 6.99
N GLY A 169 3.95 -12.54 6.40
CA GLY A 169 4.08 -12.81 4.97
C GLY A 169 3.33 -11.81 4.10
N GLU A 170 2.15 -11.34 4.53
CA GLU A 170 1.35 -10.38 3.78
C GLU A 170 2.02 -9.00 3.77
N ILE A 171 2.51 -8.52 4.92
CA ILE A 171 3.26 -7.25 5.01
C ILE A 171 4.58 -7.33 4.22
N ALA A 172 5.27 -8.47 4.30
CA ALA A 172 6.50 -8.71 3.53
C ALA A 172 6.25 -8.67 2.02
N LEU A 173 5.16 -9.31 1.55
CA LEU A 173 4.79 -9.33 0.14
C LEU A 173 4.39 -7.92 -0.34
N LEU A 174 3.53 -7.21 0.39
CA LEU A 174 3.11 -5.86 0.04
C LEU A 174 4.31 -4.90 -0.02
N SER A 175 5.21 -5.00 0.97
CA SER A 175 6.41 -4.18 0.96
C SER A 175 7.36 -4.53 -0.18
N LEU A 176 7.46 -5.81 -0.58
CA LEU A 176 8.28 -6.15 -1.73
C LEU A 176 7.76 -5.45 -2.99
N CYS A 177 6.44 -5.45 -3.21
CA CYS A 177 5.82 -4.69 -4.29
C CYS A 177 6.10 -3.17 -4.17
N ASP A 178 5.95 -2.57 -2.98
CA ASP A 178 6.28 -1.15 -2.73
C ASP A 178 7.75 -0.79 -3.00
N ARG A 179 8.68 -1.68 -2.65
CA ARG A 179 10.11 -1.43 -2.85
C ARG A 179 10.50 -1.61 -4.31
N LEU A 180 9.97 -2.62 -4.98
CA LEU A 180 10.26 -2.92 -6.39
C LEU A 180 9.51 -2.01 -7.37
N GLY A 181 8.37 -1.45 -6.98
CA GLY A 181 7.52 -0.58 -7.79
C GLY A 181 8.01 0.86 -7.89
N ARG A 182 9.29 1.08 -8.19
CA ARG A 182 9.95 2.41 -8.22
C ARG A 182 10.69 2.67 -9.53
N GLY A 183 10.21 2.07 -10.62
CA GLY A 183 10.86 2.09 -11.92
C GLY A 183 12.04 1.13 -12.05
N GLU A 184 13.05 1.52 -12.81
CA GLU A 184 14.21 0.68 -13.07
C GLU A 184 15.06 0.49 -11.81
N MET A 185 15.30 -0.78 -11.45
CA MET A 185 16.12 -1.18 -10.32
C MET A 185 17.15 -2.20 -10.77
N ASP A 186 18.42 -1.97 -10.43
CA ASP A 186 19.49 -2.92 -10.69
C ASP A 186 19.31 -4.21 -9.88
N GLU A 187 19.95 -5.29 -10.34
CA GLU A 187 19.82 -6.61 -9.73
C GLU A 187 20.32 -6.63 -8.27
N ALA A 188 21.37 -5.88 -7.94
CA ALA A 188 21.91 -5.84 -6.60
C ALA A 188 20.93 -5.19 -5.60
N ALA A 189 20.26 -4.11 -6.02
CA ALA A 189 19.21 -3.46 -5.25
C ALA A 189 17.98 -4.38 -5.10
N ARG A 190 17.59 -5.11 -6.14
CA ARG A 190 16.51 -6.11 -6.05
C ARG A 190 16.84 -7.21 -5.04
N LEU A 191 18.05 -7.77 -5.10
CA LEU A 191 18.52 -8.79 -4.16
C LEU A 191 18.56 -8.25 -2.72
N LYS A 192 18.96 -6.99 -2.54
CA LYS A 192 18.93 -6.30 -1.24
C LYS A 192 17.52 -6.27 -0.65
N GLU A 193 16.50 -5.96 -1.44
CA GLU A 193 15.11 -5.90 -0.95
C GLU A 193 14.58 -7.30 -0.61
N LEU A 194 14.98 -8.34 -1.34
CA LEU A 194 14.69 -9.74 -0.98
C LEU A 194 15.38 -10.16 0.33
N GLU A 195 16.62 -9.72 0.57
CA GLU A 195 17.33 -9.94 1.84
C GLU A 195 16.64 -9.20 2.99
N ASN A 196 16.22 -7.95 2.78
CA ASN A 196 15.47 -7.16 3.75
C ASN A 196 14.17 -7.86 4.14
N MET A 197 13.44 -8.41 3.16
CA MET A 197 12.23 -9.20 3.37
C MET A 197 12.50 -10.44 4.23
N LYS A 198 13.54 -11.23 3.89
CA LYS A 198 13.94 -12.41 4.68
C LYS A 198 14.33 -12.04 6.11
N TYR A 199 15.08 -10.95 6.27
CA TYR A 199 15.46 -10.44 7.58
C TYR A 199 14.24 -10.06 8.42
N PHE A 200 13.30 -9.31 7.85
CA PHE A 200 12.06 -8.93 8.53
C PHE A 200 11.23 -10.14 8.98
N ILE A 201 11.05 -11.13 8.10
CA ILE A 201 10.37 -12.38 8.45
C ILE A 201 11.08 -13.09 9.61
N SER A 202 12.42 -13.17 9.57
CA SER A 202 13.19 -13.79 10.65
C SER A 202 13.01 -13.08 12.00
N CYS A 203 12.92 -11.75 11.99
CA CYS A 203 12.64 -10.93 13.18
C CYS A 203 11.24 -11.20 13.72
N CYS A 204 10.23 -11.24 12.86
CA CYS A 204 8.85 -11.56 13.25
C CYS A 204 8.76 -12.96 13.87
N GLN A 205 9.35 -13.97 13.23
CA GLN A 205 9.36 -15.34 13.74
C GLN A 205 10.10 -15.46 15.08
N LYS A 206 11.22 -14.74 15.23
CA LYS A 206 11.95 -14.68 16.50
C LYS A 206 11.07 -14.09 17.61
N TYR A 207 10.41 -12.97 17.32
CA TYR A 207 9.51 -12.31 18.26
C TYR A 207 8.34 -13.23 18.68
N GLN A 208 7.69 -13.89 17.73
CA GLN A 208 6.61 -14.85 18.02
C GLN A 208 7.07 -16.01 18.89
N ARG A 209 8.29 -16.54 18.66
CA ARG A 209 8.87 -17.58 19.51
C ARG A 209 9.11 -17.08 20.93
N GLU A 210 9.69 -15.89 21.09
CA GLU A 210 9.96 -15.31 22.41
C GLU A 210 8.67 -15.09 23.21
N MET A 211 7.59 -14.65 22.55
CA MET A 211 6.27 -14.46 23.17
C MET A 211 5.58 -15.77 23.54
N ALA A 212 5.82 -16.87 22.82
CA ALA A 212 5.22 -18.17 23.13
C ALA A 212 5.77 -18.80 24.43
N PHE A 213 6.87 -18.28 24.98
CA PHE A 213 7.50 -18.74 26.22
C PHE A 213 7.32 -17.78 27.41
N THR A 214 6.46 -16.77 27.27
CA THR A 214 6.07 -15.80 28.31
C THR A 214 4.59 -15.90 28.61
#